data_AF-A0A536T466-F1
#
_entry.id   AF-A0A536T466-F1
#
_cell.length_a   1.000
_cell.length_b   1.000
_cell.length_c   1.000
_cell.angle_alpha   90.00
_cell.angle_beta   90.00
_cell.angle_gamma   90.00
#
_symmetry.space_group_name_H-M   'P 1'
#
loop_
_entity.id
_entity.type
_entity.pdbx_description
1 polymer ?
#
loop_
_entity_poly.entity_id
_entity_poly.type
_entity_poly.pdbx_seq_one_letter_code
_entity_poly.pdbx_strand_id
1 'polypeptide(L)'
;MEAVVNALKHIATYLLVCGLVVILQPLRGLAQQNSDASRTSSQQAPAQRDGQHDFDFEIGTWKTHISRLVRPLTGSTTWIEFEGTSVVRKIWNGRANLVELEVDGPTGHIEGLSLRLYNPQSHQWSLNFANSSSGTLSQPTIGEFK
;
A
#
# COMPACT_ATOMS: atom_id res chain seq x y z
N MET A 1 26.70 -67.55 32.46
CA MET A 1 25.39 -68.16 32.19
C MET A 1 24.23 -67.44 32.92
N GLU A 2 24.49 -66.39 33.71
CA GLU A 2 23.44 -65.64 34.44
C GLU A 2 22.81 -64.49 33.63
N ALA A 3 23.51 -63.91 32.65
CA ALA A 3 23.03 -62.76 31.88
C ALA A 3 21.79 -63.07 30.98
N VAL A 4 21.67 -64.30 30.49
CA VAL A 4 20.59 -64.71 29.58
C VAL A 4 19.27 -64.95 30.33
N VAL A 5 19.34 -65.39 31.59
CA VAL A 5 18.15 -65.69 32.41
C VAL A 5 17.47 -64.42 32.93
N ASN A 6 18.24 -63.34 33.17
CA ASN A 6 17.67 -62.05 33.56
C ASN A 6 16.99 -61.33 32.37
N ALA A 7 17.53 -61.44 31.16
CA ALA A 7 16.94 -60.82 29.98
C ALA A 7 15.54 -61.37 29.65
N LEU A 8 15.33 -62.69 29.79
CA LEU A 8 14.03 -63.34 29.57
C LEU A 8 12.98 -62.97 30.62
N LYS A 9 13.37 -62.75 31.89
CA LYS A 9 12.46 -62.28 32.94
C LYS A 9 11.97 -60.85 32.69
N HIS A 10 12.81 -59.97 32.17
CA HIS A 10 12.42 -58.58 31.89
C HIS A 10 11.48 -58.45 30.69
N ILE A 11 11.60 -59.32 29.69
CA ILE A 11 10.72 -59.34 28.50
C ILE A 11 9.30 -59.81 28.89
N ALA A 12 9.17 -60.81 29.76
CA ALA A 12 7.88 -61.28 30.25
C ALA A 12 7.16 -60.25 31.12
N THR A 13 7.89 -59.49 31.95
CA THR A 13 7.33 -58.42 32.77
C THR A 13 6.86 -57.22 31.94
N TYR A 14 7.53 -56.91 30.82
CA TYR A 14 7.14 -55.78 29.96
C TYR A 14 5.85 -56.04 29.17
N LEU A 15 5.62 -57.28 28.72
CA LEU A 15 4.42 -57.64 27.97
C LEU A 15 3.15 -57.66 28.83
N LEU A 16 3.28 -57.86 30.16
CA LEU A 16 2.14 -57.88 31.07
C LEU A 16 1.70 -56.46 31.51
N VAL A 17 2.60 -55.47 31.45
CA VAL A 17 2.28 -54.07 31.80
C VAL A 17 1.58 -53.33 30.64
N CYS A 18 1.82 -53.71 29.39
CA CYS A 18 1.14 -53.08 28.24
C CYS A 18 -0.35 -53.47 28.09
N GLY A 19 -0.78 -54.60 28.66
CA GLY A 19 -2.17 -55.07 28.56
C GLY A 19 -3.17 -54.37 29.50
N LEU A 20 -2.71 -53.77 30.61
CA LEU A 20 -3.60 -53.26 31.66
C LEU A 20 -3.89 -51.74 31.58
N VAL A 21 -3.16 -50.97 30.75
CA VAL A 21 -3.36 -49.52 30.63
C VAL A 21 -4.50 -49.15 29.66
N VAL A 22 -5.04 -50.13 28.92
CA VAL A 22 -6.08 -49.89 27.90
C VAL A 22 -7.52 -49.82 28.48
N ILE A 23 -7.74 -50.13 29.77
CA ILE A 23 -9.11 -50.25 30.34
C ILE A 23 -9.52 -49.05 31.22
N LEU A 24 -8.69 -48.02 31.38
CA LEU A 24 -8.96 -46.86 32.25
C LEU A 24 -8.90 -45.50 31.54
N GLN A 25 -9.48 -45.41 30.34
CA GLN A 25 -9.82 -44.10 29.79
C GLN A 25 -11.29 -43.78 30.06
N PRO A 26 -11.61 -42.75 30.86
CA PRO A 26 -12.98 -42.28 30.95
C PRO A 26 -13.41 -41.80 29.56
N LEU A 27 -14.62 -42.16 29.14
CA LEU A 27 -15.30 -41.53 28.01
C LEU A 27 -15.33 -40.02 28.27
N ARG A 28 -14.34 -39.29 27.75
CA ARG A 28 -14.41 -37.83 27.65
C ARG A 28 -15.35 -37.52 26.50
N GLY A 29 -16.64 -37.55 26.81
CA GLY A 29 -17.66 -36.97 25.98
C GLY A 29 -17.32 -35.51 25.68
N LEU A 30 -17.50 -35.14 24.41
CA LEU A 30 -17.82 -33.79 23.92
C LEU A 30 -17.26 -32.62 24.73
N ALA A 31 -15.94 -32.43 24.67
CA ALA A 31 -15.35 -31.12 24.97
C ALA A 31 -14.10 -30.90 24.12
N GLN A 32 -14.23 -31.10 22.80
CA GLN A 32 -13.27 -30.54 21.86
C GLN A 32 -13.65 -29.06 21.70
N GLN A 33 -13.16 -28.22 22.61
CA GLN A 33 -13.11 -26.78 22.37
C GLN A 33 -12.32 -26.58 21.07
N ASN A 34 -13.00 -26.01 20.07
CA ASN A 34 -12.41 -25.58 18.81
C ASN A 34 -11.27 -24.58 19.06
N SER A 35 -10.07 -25.07 19.35
CA SER A 35 -8.86 -24.24 19.44
C SER A 35 -8.37 -23.78 18.05
N ASP A 36 -8.94 -24.31 16.97
CA ASP A 36 -8.65 -23.87 15.60
C ASP A 36 -9.38 -22.58 15.22
N ALA A 37 -10.45 -22.20 15.94
CA ALA A 37 -11.16 -20.93 15.69
C ALA A 37 -10.37 -19.69 16.15
N SER A 38 -9.31 -19.86 16.94
CA SER A 38 -8.49 -18.76 17.47
C SER A 38 -7.18 -18.54 16.72
N ARG A 39 -6.83 -19.37 15.72
CA ARG A 39 -5.60 -19.18 14.91
C ARG A 39 -5.81 -18.41 13.60
N THR A 40 -7.05 -18.12 13.21
CA THR A 40 -7.35 -17.36 11.98
C THR A 40 -7.72 -15.90 12.19
N SER A 41 -7.61 -15.40 13.42
CA SER A 41 -7.70 -13.97 13.70
C SER A 41 -6.42 -13.46 14.36
N SER A 42 -5.25 -13.77 13.76
CA SER A 42 -4.17 -12.79 13.79
C SER A 42 -4.71 -11.58 13.05
N GLN A 43 -5.25 -10.62 13.81
CA GLN A 43 -5.69 -9.34 13.32
C GLN A 43 -4.46 -8.69 12.69
N GLN A 44 -4.32 -8.91 11.38
CA GLN A 44 -3.18 -8.46 10.60
C GLN A 44 -3.27 -6.94 10.68
N ALA A 45 -2.34 -6.31 11.39
CA ALA A 45 -2.20 -4.87 11.37
C ALA A 45 -2.25 -4.45 9.89
N PRO A 46 -3.04 -3.44 9.50
CA PRO A 46 -3.21 -3.08 8.11
C PRO A 46 -1.83 -2.96 7.47
N ALA A 47 -1.59 -3.78 6.44
CA ALA A 47 -0.33 -3.75 5.72
C ALA A 47 -0.09 -2.30 5.29
N GLN A 48 1.12 -1.80 5.56
CA GLN A 48 1.48 -0.43 5.20
C GLN A 48 1.23 -0.23 3.71
N ARG A 49 0.37 0.74 3.39
CA ARG A 49 -0.06 1.03 2.02
C ARG A 49 1.15 1.46 1.18
N ASP A 50 1.32 0.84 0.03
CA ASP A 50 2.46 1.06 -0.87
C ASP A 50 2.52 2.48 -1.45
N GLY A 51 1.39 3.16 -1.66
CA GLY A 51 1.36 4.59 -2.04
C GLY A 51 1.87 4.94 -3.46
N GLN A 52 2.57 4.02 -4.13
CA GLN A 52 3.16 4.23 -5.46
C GLN A 52 2.13 4.48 -6.57
N HIS A 53 0.85 4.17 -6.35
CA HIS A 53 -0.21 4.24 -7.37
C HIS A 53 -1.28 5.29 -7.04
N ASP A 54 -0.97 6.24 -6.16
CA ASP A 54 -1.96 7.17 -5.62
C ASP A 54 -2.56 8.10 -6.67
N PHE A 55 -1.81 8.36 -7.73
CA PHE A 55 -2.22 9.18 -8.87
C PHE A 55 -2.66 8.36 -10.09
N ASP A 56 -2.87 7.05 -9.97
CA ASP A 56 -3.27 6.24 -11.14
C ASP A 56 -4.62 6.67 -11.73
N PHE A 57 -5.47 7.35 -10.93
CA PHE A 57 -6.76 7.84 -11.36
C PHE A 57 -6.70 9.00 -12.38
N GLU A 58 -5.60 9.75 -12.43
CA GLU A 58 -5.45 10.91 -13.34
C GLU A 58 -4.67 10.59 -14.61
N ILE A 59 -4.16 9.37 -14.77
CA ILE A 59 -3.40 8.98 -15.95
C ILE A 59 -4.29 9.04 -17.20
N GLY A 60 -3.82 9.76 -18.23
CA GLY A 60 -4.54 9.90 -19.49
C GLY A 60 -4.47 11.30 -20.08
N THR A 61 -5.33 11.55 -21.05
CA THR A 61 -5.48 12.85 -21.71
C THR A 61 -6.83 13.45 -21.35
N TRP A 62 -6.81 14.67 -20.85
CA TRP A 62 -7.97 15.35 -20.27
C TRP A 62 -8.21 16.69 -20.93
N LYS A 63 -9.47 16.98 -21.26
CA LYS A 63 -9.89 18.37 -21.50
C LYS A 63 -9.83 19.13 -20.18
N THR A 64 -9.21 20.30 -20.19
CA THR A 64 -8.91 21.07 -18.99
C THR A 64 -9.45 22.48 -19.13
N HIS A 65 -10.26 22.89 -18.14
CA HIS A 65 -10.74 24.25 -17.95
C HIS A 65 -10.15 24.80 -16.65
N ILE A 66 -9.46 25.94 -16.71
CA ILE A 66 -8.82 26.59 -15.56
C ILE A 66 -9.36 28.01 -15.40
N SER A 67 -9.78 28.34 -14.18
CA SER A 67 -10.05 29.72 -13.76
C SER A 67 -8.92 30.22 -12.85
N ARG A 68 -8.31 31.36 -13.18
CA ARG A 68 -7.26 32.01 -12.37
C ARG A 68 -7.75 33.34 -11.80
N LEU A 69 -7.62 33.53 -10.50
CA LEU A 69 -7.89 34.81 -9.84
C LEU A 69 -6.72 35.78 -10.10
N VAL A 70 -6.98 36.95 -10.70
CA VAL A 70 -5.92 37.87 -11.16
C VAL A 70 -5.16 38.54 -10.01
N ARG A 71 -5.87 38.87 -8.91
CA ARG A 71 -5.30 39.52 -7.72
C ARG A 71 -5.74 38.76 -6.46
N PRO A 72 -5.12 37.60 -6.18
CA PRO A 72 -5.48 36.82 -5.00
C PRO A 72 -5.16 37.59 -3.72
N LEU A 73 -5.94 37.34 -2.66
CA LEU A 73 -5.78 37.93 -1.32
C LEU A 73 -5.99 39.46 -1.24
N THR A 74 -6.49 40.12 -2.29
CA THR A 74 -6.81 41.57 -2.27
C THR A 74 -8.32 41.85 -2.20
N GLY A 75 -9.15 40.83 -1.98
CA GLY A 75 -10.61 40.92 -2.10
C GLY A 75 -11.13 41.00 -3.55
N SER A 76 -10.28 40.76 -4.55
CA SER A 76 -10.70 40.72 -5.95
C SER A 76 -11.61 39.52 -6.23
N THR A 77 -12.57 39.70 -7.14
CA THR A 77 -13.45 38.66 -7.68
C THR A 77 -13.26 38.47 -9.19
N THR A 78 -12.17 39.01 -9.75
CA THR A 78 -11.91 38.98 -11.20
C THR A 78 -11.18 37.71 -11.58
N TRP A 79 -11.88 36.84 -12.31
CA TRP A 79 -11.36 35.58 -12.83
C TRP A 79 -11.02 35.72 -14.32
N ILE A 80 -10.00 35.00 -14.74
CA ILE A 80 -9.69 34.75 -16.15
C ILE A 80 -9.72 33.26 -16.42
N GLU A 81 -10.22 32.89 -17.58
CA GLU A 81 -10.45 31.50 -17.97
C GLU A 81 -9.42 31.03 -19.00
N PHE A 82 -9.05 29.76 -18.94
CA PHE A 82 -8.21 29.07 -19.89
C PHE A 82 -8.80 27.70 -20.23
N GLU A 83 -8.64 27.28 -21.47
CA GLU A 83 -9.14 25.99 -21.98
C GLU A 83 -8.03 25.28 -22.74
N GLY A 84 -8.00 23.95 -22.66
CA GLY A 84 -7.03 23.15 -23.40
C GLY A 84 -6.95 21.72 -22.91
N THR A 85 -5.73 21.20 -22.80
CA THR A 85 -5.47 19.79 -22.53
C THR A 85 -4.44 19.60 -21.42
N SER A 86 -4.65 18.57 -20.62
CA SER A 86 -3.65 18.01 -19.71
C SER A 86 -3.35 16.58 -20.11
N VAL A 87 -2.08 16.23 -20.25
CA VAL A 87 -1.60 14.87 -20.52
C VAL A 87 -0.82 14.39 -19.31
N VAL A 88 -1.30 13.33 -18.67
CA VAL A 88 -0.64 12.72 -17.53
C VAL A 88 -0.12 11.35 -17.92
N ARG A 89 1.20 11.16 -17.86
CA ARG A 89 1.87 9.91 -18.21
C ARG A 89 2.56 9.29 -17.00
N LYS A 90 2.37 7.98 -16.89
CA LYS A 90 3.02 7.13 -15.88
C LYS A 90 4.51 6.98 -16.20
N ILE A 91 5.35 7.02 -15.18
CA ILE A 91 6.80 6.79 -15.25
C ILE A 91 7.16 5.66 -14.29
N TRP A 92 8.07 4.78 -14.71
CA TRP A 92 8.55 3.63 -13.93
C TRP A 92 7.43 2.81 -13.26
N ASN A 93 6.37 2.55 -14.02
CA ASN A 93 5.21 1.78 -13.58
C ASN A 93 4.49 2.34 -12.34
N GLY A 94 4.40 3.67 -12.21
CA GLY A 94 3.59 4.33 -11.17
C GLY A 94 4.45 5.11 -10.18
N ARG A 95 5.72 4.76 -10.02
CA ARG A 95 6.65 5.40 -9.06
C ARG A 95 6.94 6.87 -9.33
N ALA A 96 6.53 7.34 -10.50
CA ALA A 96 6.49 8.74 -10.86
C ALA A 96 5.40 8.97 -11.90
N ASN A 97 5.00 10.22 -12.09
CA ASN A 97 4.25 10.66 -13.26
C ASN A 97 4.71 12.04 -13.71
N LEU A 98 4.44 12.34 -14.98
CA LEU A 98 4.59 13.68 -15.54
C LEU A 98 3.24 14.14 -16.05
N VAL A 99 2.85 15.33 -15.61
CA VAL A 99 1.74 16.10 -16.16
C VAL A 99 2.31 17.11 -17.13
N GLU A 100 1.76 17.21 -18.33
CA GLU A 100 1.98 18.29 -19.30
C GLU A 100 0.66 19.03 -19.47
N LEU A 101 0.66 20.34 -19.28
CA LEU A 101 -0.50 21.22 -19.36
C LEU A 101 -0.28 22.19 -20.52
N GLU A 102 -1.26 22.28 -21.42
CA GLU A 102 -1.27 23.21 -22.53
C GLU A 102 -2.66 23.83 -22.64
N VAL A 103 -2.77 25.13 -22.34
CA VAL A 103 -4.05 25.83 -22.31
C VAL A 103 -3.93 27.25 -22.88
N ASP A 104 -5.00 27.70 -23.52
CA ASP A 104 -5.14 29.03 -24.10
C ASP A 104 -6.21 29.84 -23.37
N GLY A 105 -5.99 31.13 -23.22
CA GLY A 105 -6.96 32.05 -22.64
C GLY A 105 -6.81 33.48 -23.14
N PRO A 106 -7.68 34.40 -22.71
CA PRO A 106 -7.68 35.79 -23.18
C PRO A 106 -6.36 36.55 -22.92
N THR A 107 -5.57 36.08 -21.96
CA THR A 107 -4.28 36.69 -21.58
C THR A 107 -3.07 35.95 -22.13
N GLY A 108 -3.26 34.98 -23.03
CA GLY A 108 -2.20 34.24 -23.70
C GLY A 108 -2.25 32.73 -23.47
N HIS A 109 -1.12 32.10 -23.79
CA HIS A 109 -0.92 30.66 -23.77
C HIS A 109 -0.12 30.23 -22.54
N ILE A 110 -0.44 29.08 -21.95
CA ILE A 110 0.25 28.49 -20.82
C ILE A 110 0.71 27.08 -21.18
N GLU A 111 2.02 26.88 -21.11
CA GLU A 111 2.65 25.56 -21.13
C GLU A 111 3.28 25.30 -19.76
N GLY A 112 2.81 24.26 -19.08
CA GLY A 112 3.29 23.86 -17.77
C GLY A 112 3.57 22.37 -17.72
N LEU A 113 4.40 21.97 -16.77
CA LEU A 113 4.53 20.56 -16.40
C LEU A 113 4.58 20.38 -14.89
N SER A 114 4.18 19.20 -14.43
CA SER A 114 4.39 18.76 -13.06
C SER A 114 5.06 17.40 -13.03
N LEU A 115 6.27 17.32 -12.48
CA LEU A 115 6.94 16.07 -12.19
C LEU A 115 6.59 15.64 -10.77
N ARG A 116 6.06 14.42 -10.64
CA ARG A 116 5.70 13.84 -9.35
C ARG A 116 6.53 12.59 -9.11
N LEU A 117 7.24 12.51 -7.99
CA LEU A 117 8.10 11.39 -7.62
C LEU A 117 7.64 10.80 -6.30
N TYR A 118 7.57 9.48 -6.22
CA TYR A 118 7.29 8.77 -4.98
C TYR A 118 8.57 8.37 -4.26
N ASN A 119 8.64 8.62 -2.95
CA ASN A 119 9.71 8.13 -2.08
C ASN A 119 9.21 6.91 -1.29
N PRO A 120 9.71 5.69 -1.58
CA PRO A 120 9.26 4.48 -0.90
C PRO A 120 9.76 4.34 0.54
N GLN A 121 10.72 5.16 0.99
CA GLN A 121 11.17 5.16 2.38
C GLN A 121 10.28 6.02 3.27
N SER A 122 9.92 7.22 2.81
CA SER A 122 9.05 8.13 3.57
C SER A 122 7.57 7.96 3.26
N HIS A 123 7.24 7.19 2.22
CA HIS A 123 5.90 7.00 1.67
C HIS A 123 5.21 8.28 1.18
N GLN A 124 6.00 9.27 0.76
CA GLN A 124 5.52 10.58 0.34
C GLN A 124 5.78 10.83 -1.14
N TRP A 125 4.95 11.69 -1.71
CA TRP A 125 5.09 12.26 -3.03
C TRP A 125 5.75 13.63 -2.96
N SER A 126 6.68 13.90 -3.88
CA SER A 126 7.20 15.24 -4.17
C SER A 126 6.65 15.74 -5.50
N LEU A 127 6.06 16.93 -5.52
CA LEU A 127 5.50 17.56 -6.71
C LEU A 127 6.30 18.82 -7.04
N ASN A 128 6.95 18.82 -8.21
CA ASN A 128 7.65 19.98 -8.75
C ASN A 128 6.91 20.49 -9.97
N PHE A 129 6.69 21.80 -10.05
CA PHE A 129 6.11 22.44 -11.22
C PHE A 129 7.19 23.12 -12.05
N ALA A 130 7.01 23.22 -13.36
CA ALA A 130 7.77 24.11 -14.23
C ALA A 130 6.86 24.73 -15.28
N ASN A 131 7.25 25.90 -15.76
CA ASN A 131 6.65 26.56 -16.91
C ASN A 131 7.71 26.61 -18.03
N SER A 132 7.30 26.42 -19.29
CA SER A 132 8.23 26.45 -20.43
C SER A 132 9.04 27.76 -20.51
N SER A 133 8.44 28.89 -20.09
CA SER A 133 9.09 30.20 -20.05
C SER A 133 10.18 30.34 -18.98
N SER A 134 10.15 29.56 -17.89
CA SER A 134 11.13 29.67 -16.80
C SER A 134 12.24 28.62 -16.87
N GLY A 135 12.01 27.50 -17.56
CA GLY A 135 13.00 26.44 -17.74
C GLY A 135 13.54 25.80 -16.45
N THR A 136 12.83 25.97 -15.33
CA THR A 136 13.30 25.58 -13.99
C THR A 136 12.19 24.89 -13.20
N LEU A 137 12.56 23.89 -12.40
CA LEU A 137 11.65 23.24 -11.45
C LEU A 137 11.48 24.10 -10.20
N SER A 138 10.23 24.23 -9.75
CA SER A 138 9.89 24.86 -8.48
C SER A 138 10.46 24.07 -7.30
N GLN A 139 10.47 24.70 -6.11
CA GLN A 139 10.58 23.96 -4.86
C GLN A 139 9.47 22.90 -4.78
N PRO A 140 9.77 21.67 -4.34
CA PRO A 140 8.78 20.61 -4.29
C PRO A 140 7.78 20.85 -3.17
N THR A 141 6.50 20.56 -3.44
CA THR A 141 5.53 20.31 -2.37
C THR A 141 5.58 18.83 -2.00
N ILE A 142 5.66 18.52 -0.70
CA ILE A 142 5.76 17.15 -0.19
C ILE A 142 4.47 16.78 0.55
N GLY A 143 3.93 15.59 0.28
CA GLY A 143 2.70 15.11 0.93
C GLY A 143 2.40 13.64 0.69
N GLU A 144 1.28 13.16 1.22
CA GLU A 144 0.82 11.77 1.09
C GLU A 144 -0.71 11.70 1.06
N PHE A 145 -1.26 10.61 0.53
CA PHE A 145 -2.68 10.32 0.56
C PHE A 145 -3.06 9.62 1.88
N LYS A 146 -4.26 9.89 2.39
CA LYS A 146 -4.83 9.31 3.62
C LYS A 146 -6.07 8.50 3.34
#